data_AF-A0A812XQR9-F1
#
_entry.id   AF-A0A812XQR9-F1
#
_cell.length_a   1.000
_cell.length_b   1.000
_cell.length_c   1.000
_cell.angle_alpha   90.00
_cell.angle_beta   90.00
_cell.angle_gamma   90.00
#
_symmetry.space_group_name_H-M   'P 1'
#
loop_
_entity.id
_entity.type
_entity.pdbx_description
1 polymer ?
#
loop_
_entity_poly.entity_id
_entity_poly.type
_entity_poly.pdbx_seq_one_letter_code
_entity_poly.pdbx_strand_id
1 'polypeptide(L)'
;MWCPGCRARGLLYALLCLCLAAEPHGEAQVGRPDRQLQSVSDNASMSQAELERKEVEREEFSSEGEGVAYTLLSAVTFVGVTLYVVSWPDDGVRYYGWIVIGTAMSILASLLFFHKTARSLESLVFPSEASVGFRCAFYYGLFLVFFVAMQLAVGFSAGLLCADIDHEDVEFEDWVIDDPVTASHKDIVDPACIVYKRWGRAIGTDEDRHPIFLRHRNLTLEKIELRLKTIAAFLSHVTAFAAIRAGVMLQHFPFFKQNALCSLLSVVVHVAFLFLIFRVLEMVRCGGKPEKLVDLYFDEVDDVEVDVLSLSCSYMLVLCLGYAVTGEPSDFEGFQLPSTVDLKKAVIIFILGGLLFAASVALVFFWRPRYSEQSWRAKVRDMVLCTLAMAFGWCIIHAVRWTNTDLSKNRVIGFLPGSMILHVITAFAMSLLGYIVVLFLDKLEDLCLTRFGSLGRSFKSAVTATGLIIGISWETCFDKAVSIVAHGQREKQVVEVLLVVVLLLLLVPAWKRFVITKQLHFESFKFERRSQSYLKKDNDTLLPQPLVFMRSQHDSIYIHLCRRDFSGGSSPAEGRTIPPRPP
;
A
#
# COMPACT_ATOMS: atom_id res chain seq x y z
N MET A 1 31.70 12.09 7.70
CA MET A 1 30.75 12.54 8.74
C MET A 1 29.87 13.67 8.20
N TRP A 2 28.86 13.36 7.39
CA TRP A 2 27.90 14.37 6.91
C TRP A 2 26.50 13.77 7.13
N CYS A 3 25.68 14.42 7.96
CA CYS A 3 24.40 13.88 8.44
C CYS A 3 23.29 14.08 7.38
N PRO A 4 22.75 13.01 6.75
CA PRO A 4 21.74 13.13 5.69
C PRO A 4 20.39 13.67 6.18
N GLY A 5 20.11 13.54 7.49
CA GLY A 5 18.80 13.84 8.07
C GLY A 5 18.41 15.32 8.13
N CYS A 6 19.35 16.26 7.95
CA CYS A 6 19.05 17.70 8.00
C CYS A 6 18.67 18.30 6.64
N ARG A 7 19.19 17.77 5.51
CA ARG A 7 18.83 18.26 4.16
C ARG A 7 17.48 17.74 3.68
N ALA A 8 17.10 16.51 4.06
CA ALA A 8 15.80 15.94 3.71
C ALA A 8 14.63 16.75 4.27
N ARG A 9 14.77 17.27 5.50
CA ARG A 9 13.76 18.15 6.11
C ARG A 9 13.68 19.48 5.38
N GLY A 10 14.81 20.09 5.02
CA GLY A 10 14.84 21.33 4.25
C GLY A 10 14.17 21.21 2.88
N LEU A 11 14.41 20.10 2.16
CA LEU A 11 13.79 19.86 0.85
C LEU A 11 12.28 19.59 0.96
N LEU A 12 11.85 18.84 1.99
CA LEU A 12 10.44 18.56 2.25
C LEU A 12 9.68 19.84 2.63
N TYR A 13 10.27 20.69 3.48
CA TYR A 13 9.71 22.00 3.82
C TYR A 13 9.69 22.94 2.62
N ALA A 14 10.73 22.95 1.78
CA ALA A 14 10.75 23.75 0.56
C ALA A 14 9.68 23.30 -0.45
N LEU A 15 9.44 21.99 -0.60
CA LEU A 15 8.39 21.44 -1.46
C LEU A 15 6.97 21.70 -0.91
N LEU A 16 6.78 21.60 0.41
CA LEU A 16 5.54 22.00 1.09
C LEU A 16 5.28 23.51 0.93
N CYS A 17 6.31 24.34 1.06
CA CYS A 17 6.22 25.77 0.81
C CYS A 17 5.96 26.08 -0.67
N LEU A 18 6.53 25.34 -1.62
CA LEU A 18 6.21 25.48 -3.05
C LEU A 18 4.76 25.10 -3.39
N CYS A 19 4.19 24.11 -2.69
CA CYS A 19 2.78 23.76 -2.84
C CYS A 19 1.84 24.80 -2.21
N LEU A 20 2.28 25.48 -1.15
CA LEU A 20 1.52 26.53 -0.47
C LEU A 20 1.74 27.94 -1.06
N ALA A 21 2.84 28.14 -1.78
CA ALA A 21 3.21 29.40 -2.45
C ALA A 21 2.64 29.52 -3.86
N ALA A 22 1.78 28.60 -4.30
CA ALA A 22 0.89 28.82 -5.43
C ALA A 22 -0.21 29.83 -5.03
N GLU A 23 0.19 31.04 -4.66
CA GLU A 23 -0.71 32.18 -4.63
C GLU A 23 -1.12 32.49 -6.07
N PRO A 24 -2.42 32.67 -6.36
CA PRO A 24 -2.85 33.17 -7.65
C PRO A 24 -2.35 34.61 -7.81
N HIS A 25 -1.32 34.81 -8.62
CA HIS A 25 -0.98 36.14 -9.12
C HIS A 25 -2.14 36.65 -9.97
N GLY A 26 -2.83 37.68 -9.47
CA GLY A 26 -3.71 38.52 -10.27
C GLY A 26 -5.07 38.76 -9.63
N GLU A 27 -5.12 39.56 -8.57
CA GLU A 27 -6.32 40.33 -8.23
C GLU A 27 -6.63 41.28 -9.39
N ALA A 28 -7.47 40.85 -10.34
CA ALA A 28 -8.22 41.78 -11.16
C ALA A 28 -9.26 42.43 -10.23
N GLN A 29 -8.99 43.67 -9.83
CA GLN A 29 -9.89 44.51 -9.05
C GLN A 29 -11.30 44.49 -9.67
N VAL A 30 -12.24 43.86 -8.98
CA VAL A 30 -13.67 43.99 -9.26
C VAL A 30 -14.10 45.37 -8.76
N GLY A 31 -13.98 46.36 -9.64
CA GLY A 31 -14.50 47.71 -9.42
C GLY A 31 -16.02 47.70 -9.32
N ARG A 32 -16.54 48.38 -8.29
CA ARG A 32 -17.94 48.82 -8.19
C ARG A 32 -18.39 49.50 -9.49
N PRO A 33 -19.63 49.28 -9.96
CA PRO A 33 -20.20 50.11 -11.01
C PRO A 33 -20.68 51.40 -10.33
N ASP A 34 -19.87 52.46 -10.35
CA ASP A 34 -20.31 53.86 -10.20
C ASP A 34 -19.11 54.80 -10.23
N ARG A 35 -18.50 54.95 -11.42
CA ARG A 35 -17.74 56.11 -11.92
C ARG A 35 -16.99 55.72 -13.20
N GLN A 36 -17.74 55.50 -14.27
CA GLN A 36 -17.20 55.56 -15.63
C GLN A 36 -17.85 56.72 -16.35
N LEU A 37 -17.30 57.92 -16.17
CA LEU A 37 -17.44 58.97 -17.18
C LEU A 37 -16.32 60.01 -17.08
N GLN A 38 -15.05 59.62 -16.92
CA GLN A 38 -13.93 60.57 -17.11
C GLN A 38 -12.48 60.03 -17.20
N SER A 39 -12.22 58.76 -17.58
CA SER A 39 -10.83 58.29 -17.78
C SER A 39 -10.60 57.37 -18.98
N VAL A 40 -11.49 57.39 -19.98
CA VAL A 40 -11.35 56.53 -21.18
C VAL A 40 -10.43 57.14 -22.26
N SER A 41 -9.82 58.32 -22.06
CA SER A 41 -8.96 58.93 -23.10
C SER A 41 -7.47 58.56 -23.05
N ASP A 42 -6.96 57.89 -22.01
CA ASP A 42 -5.50 57.82 -21.80
C ASP A 42 -4.85 56.45 -22.10
N ASN A 43 -5.59 55.46 -22.58
CA ASN A 43 -5.06 54.12 -22.91
C ASN A 43 -4.97 53.81 -24.43
N ALA A 44 -5.03 54.82 -25.29
CA ALA A 44 -4.99 54.63 -26.74
C ALA A 44 -3.57 54.80 -27.32
N SER A 45 -2.63 53.91 -26.97
CA SER A 45 -1.46 53.60 -27.82
C SER A 45 -0.66 52.40 -27.32
N MET A 46 -1.33 51.27 -27.00
CA MET A 46 -0.59 50.01 -26.94
C MET A 46 -0.19 49.66 -28.39
N SER A 47 1.10 49.56 -28.67
CA SER A 47 1.57 49.35 -30.05
C SER A 47 1.10 48.00 -30.58
N GLN A 48 0.85 47.88 -31.89
CA GLN A 48 0.48 46.59 -32.51
C GLN A 48 1.48 45.48 -32.16
N ALA A 49 2.77 45.81 -32.05
CA ALA A 49 3.81 44.88 -31.63
C ALA A 49 3.66 44.41 -30.17
N GLU A 50 3.21 45.26 -29.25
CA GLU A 50 2.90 44.84 -27.87
C GLU A 50 1.61 44.02 -27.79
N LEU A 51 0.65 44.28 -28.67
CA LEU A 51 -0.59 43.52 -28.73
C LEU A 51 -0.33 42.12 -29.30
N GLU A 52 0.42 42.02 -30.39
CA GLU A 52 0.91 40.75 -30.96
C GLU A 52 1.80 40.01 -29.95
N ARG A 53 2.69 40.70 -29.23
CA ARG A 53 3.52 40.06 -28.19
C ARG A 53 2.68 39.55 -27.03
N LYS A 54 1.65 40.29 -26.59
CA LYS A 54 0.71 39.83 -25.56
C LYS A 54 -0.21 38.71 -26.04
N GLU A 55 -0.59 38.70 -27.32
CA GLU A 55 -1.35 37.60 -27.91
C GLU A 55 -0.48 36.35 -28.07
N VAL A 56 0.77 36.48 -28.50
CA VAL A 56 1.75 35.38 -28.55
C VAL A 56 2.10 34.89 -27.15
N GLU A 57 2.33 35.77 -26.16
CA GLU A 57 2.52 35.37 -24.77
C GLU A 57 1.26 34.69 -24.21
N ARG A 58 0.05 35.14 -24.58
CA ARG A 58 -1.22 34.51 -24.18
C ARG A 58 -1.48 33.17 -24.91
N GLU A 59 -0.98 32.99 -26.13
CA GLU A 59 -0.99 31.71 -26.85
C GLU A 59 0.08 30.74 -26.32
N GLU A 60 1.29 31.23 -25.98
CA GLU A 60 2.36 30.45 -25.34
C GLU A 60 1.94 29.96 -23.95
N PHE A 61 1.23 30.79 -23.17
CA PHE A 61 0.61 30.42 -21.89
C PHE A 61 -0.88 30.05 -22.06
N SER A 62 -1.19 29.21 -23.06
CA SER A 62 -2.51 28.60 -23.14
C SER A 62 -2.81 27.78 -21.87
N SER A 63 -4.08 27.77 -21.44
CA SER A 63 -4.53 26.96 -20.29
C SER A 63 -4.19 25.46 -20.45
N GLU A 64 -4.04 24.99 -21.69
CA GLU A 64 -3.60 23.63 -22.00
C GLU A 64 -2.12 23.43 -21.69
N GLY A 65 -1.27 24.40 -22.04
CA GLY A 65 0.17 24.41 -21.73
C GLY A 65 0.45 24.39 -20.23
N GLU A 66 -0.30 25.15 -19.44
CA GLU A 66 -0.21 25.13 -17.98
C GLU A 66 -0.48 23.72 -17.41
N GLY A 67 -1.51 23.05 -17.93
CA GLY A 67 -1.88 21.70 -17.46
C GLY A 67 -0.79 20.67 -17.74
N VAL A 68 -0.16 20.74 -18.92
CA VAL A 68 0.98 19.89 -19.27
C VAL A 68 2.18 20.19 -18.38
N ALA A 69 2.48 21.48 -18.14
CA ALA A 69 3.60 21.89 -17.29
C ALA A 69 3.46 21.37 -15.84
N TYR A 70 2.30 21.57 -15.21
CA TYR A 70 2.02 21.05 -13.87
C TYR A 70 2.09 19.52 -13.82
N THR A 71 1.59 18.83 -14.86
CA THR A 71 1.64 17.36 -14.93
C THR A 71 3.07 16.86 -15.03
N LEU A 72 3.91 17.46 -15.88
CA LEU A 72 5.32 17.08 -16.00
C LEU A 72 6.10 17.36 -14.72
N LEU A 73 5.93 18.54 -14.13
CA LEU A 73 6.62 18.92 -12.90
C LEU A 73 6.22 18.01 -11.73
N SER A 74 4.93 17.73 -11.57
CA SER A 74 4.44 16.83 -10.53
C SER A 74 4.89 15.39 -10.76
N ALA A 75 4.93 14.90 -12.00
CA ALA A 75 5.41 13.56 -12.32
C ALA A 75 6.89 13.39 -11.98
N VAL A 76 7.76 14.33 -12.39
CA VAL A 76 9.20 14.27 -12.07
C VAL A 76 9.42 14.35 -10.56
N THR A 77 8.70 15.25 -9.87
CA THR A 77 8.81 15.39 -8.42
C THR A 77 8.30 14.14 -7.69
N PHE A 78 7.18 13.58 -8.13
CA PHE A 78 6.60 12.36 -7.57
C PHE A 78 7.60 11.21 -7.69
N VAL A 79 8.11 10.94 -8.90
CA VAL A 79 9.11 9.90 -9.13
C VAL A 79 10.36 10.12 -8.28
N GLY A 80 10.86 11.36 -8.20
CA GLY A 80 12.02 11.71 -7.37
C GLY A 80 11.80 11.41 -5.88
N VAL A 81 10.64 11.79 -5.34
CA VAL A 81 10.28 11.50 -3.93
C VAL A 81 10.10 10.01 -3.70
N THR A 82 9.42 9.29 -4.60
CA THR A 82 9.27 7.84 -4.53
C THR A 82 10.63 7.16 -4.48
N LEU A 83 11.56 7.52 -5.38
CA LEU A 83 12.91 6.97 -5.43
C LEU A 83 13.69 7.23 -4.13
N TYR A 84 13.51 8.40 -3.54
CA TYR A 84 14.13 8.76 -2.26
C TYR A 84 13.59 7.91 -1.10
N VAL A 85 12.29 7.68 -1.05
CA VAL A 85 11.64 6.86 0.00
C VAL A 85 12.04 5.39 -0.12
N VAL A 86 12.03 4.81 -1.32
CA VAL A 86 12.39 3.39 -1.51
C VAL A 86 13.89 3.11 -1.37
N SER A 87 14.71 4.16 -1.49
CA SER A 87 16.17 4.11 -1.31
C SER A 87 16.60 4.65 0.05
N TRP A 88 15.67 4.80 1.00
CA TRP A 88 15.96 5.35 2.31
C TRP A 88 16.99 4.47 3.07
N PRO A 89 17.90 5.07 3.87
CA PRO A 89 18.93 4.28 4.58
C PRO A 89 18.38 3.27 5.60
N ASP A 90 17.18 3.52 6.12
CA ASP A 90 16.50 2.66 7.08
C ASP A 90 15.68 1.54 6.39
N ASP A 91 15.85 0.30 6.85
CA ASP A 91 15.17 -0.89 6.31
C ASP A 91 13.65 -0.86 6.50
N GLY A 92 13.17 -0.34 7.63
CA GLY A 92 11.75 -0.25 7.97
C GLY A 92 11.02 0.74 7.06
N VAL A 93 11.61 1.91 6.84
CA VAL A 93 11.10 2.89 5.86
C VAL A 93 11.04 2.30 4.46
N ARG A 94 12.07 1.56 4.03
CA ARG A 94 12.06 0.90 2.71
C ARG A 94 10.98 -0.16 2.62
N TYR A 95 10.86 -1.01 3.64
CA TYR A 95 9.83 -2.04 3.72
C TYR A 95 8.42 -1.43 3.57
N TYR A 96 8.10 -0.43 4.37
CA TYR A 96 6.80 0.24 4.30
C TYR A 96 6.60 1.03 3.01
N GLY A 97 7.64 1.69 2.50
CA GLY A 97 7.61 2.38 1.22
C GLY A 97 7.23 1.45 0.07
N TRP A 98 7.85 0.27 -0.01
CA TRP A 98 7.52 -0.73 -1.01
C TRP A 98 6.10 -1.28 -0.84
N ILE A 99 5.63 -1.50 0.40
CA ILE A 99 4.24 -1.90 0.66
C ILE A 99 3.26 -0.84 0.17
N VAL A 100 3.41 0.41 0.59
CA VAL A 100 2.52 1.51 0.18
C VAL A 100 2.45 1.63 -1.34
N ILE A 101 3.59 1.58 -2.03
CA ILE A 101 3.65 1.68 -3.49
C ILE A 101 2.93 0.48 -4.13
N GLY A 102 3.20 -0.74 -3.69
CA GLY A 102 2.57 -1.92 -4.29
C GLY A 102 1.07 -2.00 -4.00
N THR A 103 0.63 -1.63 -2.80
CA THR A 103 -0.80 -1.52 -2.49
C THR A 103 -1.48 -0.45 -3.35
N ALA A 104 -0.87 0.74 -3.47
CA ALA A 104 -1.40 1.82 -4.31
C ALA A 104 -1.53 1.40 -5.79
N MET A 105 -0.51 0.72 -6.33
CA MET A 105 -0.53 0.19 -7.70
C MET A 105 -1.61 -0.87 -7.89
N SER A 106 -1.75 -1.80 -6.94
CA SER A 106 -2.79 -2.84 -6.99
C SER A 106 -4.20 -2.26 -6.96
N ILE A 107 -4.45 -1.32 -6.03
CA ILE A 107 -5.74 -0.64 -5.88
C ILE A 107 -6.07 0.15 -7.16
N LEU A 108 -5.12 0.94 -7.68
CA LEU A 108 -5.29 1.71 -8.92
C LEU A 108 -5.61 0.80 -10.11
N ALA A 109 -4.81 -0.26 -10.32
CA ALA A 109 -5.00 -1.22 -11.40
C ALA A 109 -6.39 -1.85 -11.34
N SER A 110 -6.78 -2.31 -10.15
CA SER A 110 -8.05 -2.97 -9.90
C SER A 110 -9.24 -2.05 -10.10
N LEU A 111 -9.12 -0.79 -9.65
CA LEU A 111 -10.17 0.21 -9.77
C LEU A 111 -10.41 0.59 -11.24
N LEU A 112 -9.34 0.84 -12.00
CA LEU A 112 -9.44 1.13 -13.44
C LEU A 112 -10.07 -0.05 -14.20
N PHE A 113 -9.63 -1.26 -13.93
CA PHE A 113 -10.20 -2.48 -14.53
C PHE A 113 -11.69 -2.61 -14.21
N PHE A 114 -12.04 -2.52 -12.93
CA PHE A 114 -13.40 -2.71 -12.46
C PHE A 114 -14.33 -1.61 -12.99
N HIS A 115 -13.95 -0.33 -12.91
CA HIS A 115 -14.77 0.78 -13.38
C HIS A 115 -15.10 0.68 -14.87
N LYS A 116 -14.11 0.38 -15.72
CA LYS A 116 -14.38 0.24 -17.16
C LYS A 116 -15.19 -1.01 -17.48
N THR A 117 -14.92 -2.13 -16.80
CA THR A 117 -15.69 -3.37 -16.98
C THR A 117 -17.14 -3.22 -16.52
N ALA A 118 -17.36 -2.65 -15.32
CA ALA A 118 -18.69 -2.44 -14.76
C ALA A 118 -19.51 -1.47 -15.62
N ARG A 119 -18.96 -0.30 -16.02
CA ARG A 119 -19.65 0.65 -16.90
C ARG A 119 -20.00 0.03 -18.26
N SER A 120 -19.11 -0.80 -18.81
CA SER A 120 -19.39 -1.51 -20.07
C SER A 120 -20.54 -2.50 -19.91
N LEU A 121 -20.52 -3.33 -18.86
CA LEU A 121 -21.61 -4.26 -18.56
C LEU A 121 -22.93 -3.55 -18.25
N GLU A 122 -22.87 -2.45 -17.51
CA GLU A 122 -24.03 -1.60 -17.21
C GLU A 122 -24.73 -1.12 -18.49
N SER A 123 -23.95 -0.64 -19.46
CA SER A 123 -24.48 -0.14 -20.73
C SER A 123 -25.11 -1.23 -21.60
N LEU A 124 -24.71 -2.49 -21.42
CA LEU A 124 -25.26 -3.63 -22.14
C LEU A 124 -26.50 -4.22 -21.46
N VAL A 125 -26.54 -4.22 -20.13
CA VAL A 125 -27.55 -4.94 -19.34
C VAL A 125 -28.71 -4.05 -18.90
N PHE A 126 -28.47 -2.78 -18.59
CA PHE A 126 -29.52 -1.93 -18.00
C PHE A 126 -30.32 -1.16 -19.06
N PRO A 127 -31.66 -1.40 -19.14
CA PRO A 127 -32.55 -0.41 -19.73
C PRO A 127 -32.51 0.89 -18.92
N SER A 128 -32.83 2.02 -19.56
CA SER A 128 -32.83 3.35 -18.94
C SER A 128 -33.64 3.46 -17.64
N GLU A 129 -34.64 2.59 -17.43
CA GLU A 129 -35.52 2.58 -16.25
C GLU A 129 -35.38 1.34 -15.34
N ALA A 130 -34.18 0.75 -15.28
CA ALA A 130 -33.95 -0.38 -14.37
C ALA A 130 -34.21 -0.03 -12.89
N SER A 131 -35.04 -0.83 -12.21
CA SER A 131 -35.35 -0.67 -10.79
C SER A 131 -34.13 -0.81 -9.88
N VAL A 132 -34.14 -0.15 -8.72
CA VAL A 132 -33.07 -0.23 -7.71
C VAL A 132 -32.82 -1.69 -7.29
N GLY A 133 -33.89 -2.47 -7.13
CA GLY A 133 -33.79 -3.89 -6.77
C GLY A 133 -33.06 -4.73 -7.82
N PHE A 134 -33.36 -4.52 -9.11
CA PHE A 134 -32.68 -5.22 -10.20
C PHE A 134 -31.19 -4.84 -10.26
N ARG A 135 -30.87 -3.55 -10.14
CA ARG A 135 -29.47 -3.08 -10.09
C ARG A 135 -28.72 -3.69 -8.91
N CYS A 136 -29.33 -3.76 -7.73
CA CYS A 136 -28.72 -4.37 -6.55
C CYS A 136 -28.42 -5.86 -6.78
N ALA A 137 -29.40 -6.61 -7.27
CA ALA A 137 -29.23 -8.03 -7.58
C ALA A 137 -28.11 -8.25 -8.62
N PHE A 138 -28.05 -7.40 -9.64
CA PHE A 138 -26.97 -7.44 -10.64
C PHE A 138 -25.60 -7.22 -10.01
N TYR A 139 -25.40 -6.19 -9.17
CA TYR A 139 -24.08 -5.94 -8.57
C TYR A 139 -23.66 -7.01 -7.56
N TYR A 140 -24.60 -7.57 -6.79
CA TYR A 140 -24.29 -8.73 -5.95
C TYR A 140 -23.95 -9.97 -6.80
N GLY A 141 -24.62 -10.18 -7.93
CA GLY A 141 -24.27 -11.22 -8.90
C GLY A 141 -22.87 -11.00 -9.49
N LEU A 142 -22.53 -9.77 -9.88
CA LEU A 142 -21.22 -9.40 -10.40
C LEU A 142 -20.12 -9.59 -9.34
N PHE A 143 -20.39 -9.21 -8.09
CA PHE A 143 -19.53 -9.49 -6.95
C PHE A 143 -19.28 -10.99 -6.81
N LEU A 144 -20.32 -11.84 -6.85
CA LEU A 144 -20.17 -13.29 -6.74
C LEU A 144 -19.31 -13.86 -7.88
N VAL A 145 -19.48 -13.37 -9.12
CA VAL A 145 -18.64 -13.78 -10.25
C VAL A 145 -17.17 -13.45 -10.00
N PHE A 146 -16.86 -12.21 -9.59
CA PHE A 146 -15.47 -11.83 -9.30
C PHE A 146 -14.91 -12.56 -8.08
N PHE A 147 -15.71 -12.77 -7.05
CA PHE A 147 -15.30 -13.49 -5.85
C PHE A 147 -14.98 -14.95 -6.14
N VAL A 148 -15.81 -15.65 -6.91
CA VAL A 148 -15.52 -17.03 -7.36
C VAL A 148 -14.28 -17.05 -8.26
N ALA A 149 -14.17 -16.11 -9.22
CA ALA A 149 -13.01 -16.01 -10.09
C ALA A 149 -11.71 -15.77 -9.30
N MET A 150 -11.75 -14.92 -8.27
CA MET A 150 -10.66 -14.69 -7.33
C MET A 150 -10.27 -15.99 -6.62
N GLN A 151 -11.21 -16.68 -5.98
CA GLN A 151 -10.94 -17.90 -5.22
C GLN A 151 -10.36 -19.01 -6.10
N LEU A 152 -10.90 -19.19 -7.30
CA LEU A 152 -10.35 -20.11 -8.29
C LEU A 152 -8.93 -19.69 -8.69
N ALA A 153 -8.72 -18.43 -9.07
CA ALA A 153 -7.41 -17.95 -9.50
C ALA A 153 -6.33 -18.07 -8.41
N VAL A 154 -6.68 -17.80 -7.15
CA VAL A 154 -5.79 -18.01 -5.99
C VAL A 154 -5.48 -19.49 -5.83
N GLY A 155 -6.48 -20.38 -5.90
CA GLY A 155 -6.27 -21.84 -5.84
C GLY A 155 -5.43 -22.40 -7.00
N PHE A 156 -5.62 -21.88 -8.22
CA PHE A 156 -4.80 -22.21 -9.39
C PHE A 156 -3.37 -21.70 -9.22
N SER A 157 -3.20 -20.48 -8.69
CA SER A 157 -1.88 -19.84 -8.49
C SER A 157 -1.07 -20.50 -7.38
N ALA A 158 -1.74 -21.02 -6.35
CA ALA A 158 -1.14 -21.86 -5.33
C ALA A 158 -0.81 -23.27 -5.85
N GLY A 159 -1.25 -23.66 -7.05
CA GLY A 159 -1.07 -25.01 -7.56
C GLY A 159 -1.99 -26.05 -6.91
N LEU A 160 -2.99 -25.63 -6.12
CA LEU A 160 -3.91 -26.54 -5.46
C LEU A 160 -4.94 -27.16 -6.43
N LEU A 161 -5.34 -26.43 -7.48
CA LEU A 161 -6.38 -26.89 -8.41
C LEU A 161 -5.89 -27.63 -9.67
N CYS A 162 -4.62 -27.46 -10.08
CA CYS A 162 -4.22 -27.83 -11.44
C CYS A 162 -2.79 -28.36 -11.61
N ALA A 163 -2.00 -28.43 -10.54
CA ALA A 163 -0.62 -28.88 -10.62
C ALA A 163 -0.39 -30.10 -9.72
N ASP A 164 0.18 -31.15 -10.30
CA ASP A 164 0.95 -32.18 -9.61
C ASP A 164 2.27 -31.53 -9.22
N ILE A 165 2.26 -30.73 -8.14
CA ILE A 165 3.49 -30.27 -7.52
C ILE A 165 3.91 -31.40 -6.60
N ASP A 166 5.03 -32.05 -6.92
CA ASP A 166 5.57 -33.12 -6.09
C ASP A 166 5.94 -32.56 -4.70
N HIS A 167 5.65 -33.34 -3.67
CA HIS A 167 5.99 -32.96 -2.29
C HIS A 167 7.49 -32.64 -2.14
N GLU A 168 8.34 -33.36 -2.88
CA GLU A 168 9.78 -33.15 -2.88
C GLU A 168 10.15 -31.73 -3.33
N ASP A 169 9.53 -31.18 -4.37
CA ASP A 169 9.84 -29.83 -4.87
C ASP A 169 9.46 -28.71 -3.88
N VAL A 170 8.42 -28.93 -3.07
CA VAL A 170 7.93 -27.97 -2.07
C VAL A 170 8.75 -28.03 -0.78
N GLU A 171 9.42 -29.15 -0.52
CA GLU A 171 10.30 -29.30 0.64
C GLU A 171 11.77 -29.08 0.30
N PHE A 172 12.13 -29.11 -0.99
CA PHE A 172 13.49 -28.91 -1.46
C PHE A 172 14.00 -27.49 -1.17
N GLU A 173 14.94 -27.41 -0.24
CA GLU A 173 15.68 -26.19 0.10
C GLU A 173 17.14 -26.36 -0.31
N ASP A 174 17.70 -25.35 -0.97
CA ASP A 174 19.09 -25.40 -1.42
C ASP A 174 19.84 -24.08 -1.13
N TRP A 175 21.16 -24.14 -1.20
CA TRP A 175 22.03 -22.98 -1.09
C TRP A 175 22.10 -22.24 -2.41
N VAL A 176 21.60 -21.01 -2.42
CA VAL A 176 21.56 -20.17 -3.61
C VAL A 176 22.39 -18.91 -3.43
N ILE A 177 22.93 -18.38 -4.53
CA ILE A 177 23.68 -17.13 -4.53
C ILE A 177 22.76 -15.96 -4.18
N ASP A 178 23.02 -15.30 -3.05
CA ASP A 178 22.26 -14.16 -2.50
C ASP A 178 22.93 -12.81 -2.83
N ASP A 179 23.45 -12.67 -4.05
CA ASP A 179 23.97 -11.41 -4.56
C ASP A 179 23.08 -10.86 -5.68
N PRO A 180 22.24 -9.84 -5.41
CA PRO A 180 21.29 -9.31 -6.38
C PRO A 180 21.94 -8.53 -7.54
N VAL A 181 23.24 -8.25 -7.50
CA VAL A 181 23.97 -7.53 -8.55
C VAL A 181 24.54 -8.50 -9.59
N THR A 182 24.77 -9.76 -9.21
CA THR A 182 25.34 -10.78 -10.08
C THR A 182 24.30 -11.40 -11.01
N ALA A 183 24.72 -11.79 -12.21
CA ALA A 183 23.86 -12.52 -13.14
C ALA A 183 23.48 -13.91 -12.62
N SER A 184 24.31 -14.48 -11.74
CA SER A 184 24.10 -15.78 -11.10
C SER A 184 23.22 -15.71 -9.84
N HIS A 185 22.56 -14.59 -9.59
CA HIS A 185 21.63 -14.47 -8.48
C HIS A 185 20.55 -15.55 -8.54
N LYS A 186 20.36 -16.29 -7.44
CA LYS A 186 19.47 -17.45 -7.30
C LYS A 186 19.92 -18.73 -8.01
N ASP A 187 21.14 -18.79 -8.55
CA ASP A 187 21.71 -20.06 -9.00
C ASP A 187 22.04 -20.95 -7.81
N ILE A 188 21.77 -22.24 -7.98
CA ILE A 188 22.06 -23.27 -6.98
C ILE A 188 23.57 -23.52 -6.96
N VAL A 189 24.14 -23.54 -5.77
CA VAL A 189 25.57 -23.72 -5.56
C VAL A 189 25.86 -25.12 -5.05
N ASP A 190 26.87 -25.77 -5.63
CA ASP A 190 27.36 -27.04 -5.14
C ASP A 190 27.74 -26.92 -3.64
N PRO A 191 27.24 -27.82 -2.77
CA PRO A 191 27.62 -27.86 -1.36
C PRO A 191 29.13 -27.84 -1.10
N ALA A 192 29.96 -28.32 -2.04
CA ALA A 192 31.42 -28.30 -1.94
C ALA A 192 32.03 -26.88 -1.96
N CYS A 193 31.35 -25.90 -2.56
CA CYS A 193 31.80 -24.51 -2.62
C CYS A 193 31.54 -23.74 -1.33
N ILE A 194 30.87 -24.34 -0.34
CA ILE A 194 30.47 -23.67 0.90
C ILE A 194 31.60 -23.72 1.94
N VAL A 195 32.17 -22.56 2.27
CA VAL A 195 33.28 -22.44 3.24
C VAL A 195 32.77 -22.30 4.67
N TYR A 196 31.71 -21.51 4.86
CA TYR A 196 31.20 -21.17 6.19
C TYR A 196 29.68 -21.14 6.20
N LYS A 197 29.05 -21.81 7.17
CA LYS A 197 27.59 -21.83 7.37
C LYS A 197 27.23 -21.17 8.70
N ARG A 198 26.23 -20.30 8.69
CA ARG A 198 25.68 -19.66 9.87
C ARG A 198 24.22 -19.23 9.66
N TRP A 199 23.31 -19.86 10.41
CA TRP A 199 21.90 -19.44 10.53
C TRP A 199 21.20 -19.19 9.18
N GLY A 200 21.19 -20.17 8.28
CA GLY A 200 20.56 -20.06 6.96
C GLY A 200 21.32 -19.20 5.94
N ARG A 201 22.45 -18.60 6.34
CA ARG A 201 23.38 -17.91 5.44
C ARG A 201 24.70 -18.67 5.38
N ALA A 202 25.39 -18.54 4.26
CA ALA A 202 26.70 -19.10 4.09
C ALA A 202 27.59 -18.17 3.26
N ILE A 203 28.90 -18.38 3.39
CA ILE A 203 29.89 -17.78 2.49
C ILE A 203 30.48 -18.95 1.72
N GLY A 204 30.35 -18.89 0.41
CA GLY A 204 31.00 -19.81 -0.51
C GLY A 204 32.12 -19.14 -1.28
N THR A 205 32.78 -19.91 -2.12
CA THR A 205 33.73 -19.41 -3.11
C THR A 205 33.26 -19.80 -4.51
N ASP A 206 33.30 -18.84 -5.42
CA ASP A 206 33.09 -19.08 -6.86
C ASP A 206 34.26 -19.86 -7.48
N GLU A 207 34.15 -20.27 -8.75
CA GLU A 207 35.21 -20.93 -9.53
C GLU A 207 36.52 -20.14 -9.49
N ASP A 208 36.42 -18.80 -9.53
CA ASP A 208 37.55 -17.86 -9.44
C ASP A 208 38.01 -17.55 -7.99
N ARG A 209 37.51 -18.28 -6.99
CA ARG A 209 37.78 -18.08 -5.55
C ARG A 209 37.32 -16.73 -4.98
N HIS A 210 36.41 -16.04 -5.64
CA HIS A 210 35.77 -14.86 -5.08
C HIS A 210 34.74 -15.26 -4.01
N PRO A 211 34.66 -14.54 -2.86
CA PRO A 211 33.68 -14.85 -1.83
C PRO A 211 32.28 -14.52 -2.33
N ILE A 212 31.41 -15.53 -2.36
CA ILE A 212 30.00 -15.39 -2.73
C ILE A 212 29.13 -15.56 -1.49
N PHE A 213 28.12 -14.71 -1.36
CA PHE A 213 27.13 -14.82 -0.29
C PHE A 213 26.06 -15.81 -0.70
N LEU A 214 25.80 -16.80 0.15
CA LEU A 214 24.84 -17.86 -0.09
C LEU A 214 23.72 -17.79 0.95
N ARG A 215 22.52 -18.21 0.54
CA ARG A 215 21.37 -18.30 1.43
C ARG A 215 20.61 -19.59 1.17
N HIS A 216 20.16 -20.24 2.23
CA HIS A 216 19.33 -21.44 2.15
C HIS A 216 17.88 -21.02 1.87
N ARG A 217 17.33 -21.39 0.70
CA ARG A 217 15.99 -20.95 0.28
C ARG A 217 15.28 -22.04 -0.52
N ASN A 218 13.95 -22.04 -0.45
CA ASN A 218 13.11 -22.79 -1.38
C ASN A 218 12.69 -21.89 -2.56
N LEU A 219 13.36 -22.04 -3.70
CA LEU A 219 13.07 -21.24 -4.91
C LEU A 219 11.69 -21.52 -5.51
N THR A 220 11.19 -22.75 -5.39
CA THR A 220 9.89 -23.15 -5.91
C THR A 220 8.77 -22.46 -5.12
N LEU A 221 8.85 -22.51 -3.80
CA LEU A 221 7.91 -21.85 -2.90
C LEU A 221 7.95 -20.33 -3.06
N GLU A 222 9.13 -19.70 -3.18
CA GLU A 222 9.24 -18.26 -3.46
C GLU A 222 8.55 -17.86 -4.78
N LYS A 223 8.70 -18.67 -5.83
CA LYS A 223 8.03 -18.43 -7.13
C LYS A 223 6.51 -18.54 -7.00
N ILE A 224 6.03 -19.51 -6.24
CA ILE A 224 4.60 -19.71 -5.96
C ILE A 224 4.06 -18.53 -5.15
N GLU A 225 4.72 -18.17 -4.04
CA GLU A 225 4.34 -17.02 -3.19
C GLU A 225 4.27 -15.72 -4.00
N LEU A 226 5.29 -15.44 -4.82
CA LEU A 226 5.30 -14.25 -5.68
C LEU A 226 4.11 -14.20 -6.64
N ARG A 227 3.78 -15.33 -7.28
CA ARG A 227 2.63 -15.42 -8.19
C ARG A 227 1.32 -15.27 -7.42
N LEU A 228 1.21 -15.95 -6.28
CA LEU A 228 0.04 -15.98 -5.42
C LEU A 228 -0.29 -14.58 -4.92
N LYS A 229 0.65 -13.89 -4.24
CA LYS A 229 0.45 -12.52 -3.73
C LYS A 229 0.06 -11.53 -4.82
N THR A 230 0.64 -11.63 -6.01
CA THR A 230 0.31 -10.73 -7.13
C THR A 230 -1.14 -10.91 -7.59
N ILE A 231 -1.56 -12.16 -7.83
CA ILE A 231 -2.91 -12.48 -8.36
C ILE A 231 -3.96 -12.25 -7.28
N ALA A 232 -3.68 -12.69 -6.05
CA ALA A 232 -4.52 -12.51 -4.88
C ALA A 232 -4.80 -11.03 -4.63
N ALA A 233 -3.76 -10.20 -4.52
CA ALA A 233 -3.94 -8.77 -4.26
C ALA A 233 -4.64 -8.01 -5.40
N PHE A 234 -4.44 -8.37 -6.67
CA PHE A 234 -5.17 -7.73 -7.78
C PHE A 234 -6.67 -8.12 -7.74
N LEU A 235 -6.96 -9.41 -7.68
CA LEU A 235 -8.35 -9.88 -7.75
C LEU A 235 -9.15 -9.59 -6.48
N SER A 236 -8.50 -9.53 -5.31
CA SER A 236 -9.14 -9.11 -4.06
C SER A 236 -9.64 -7.67 -4.15
N HIS A 237 -8.82 -6.74 -4.64
CA HIS A 237 -9.24 -5.36 -4.83
C HIS A 237 -10.33 -5.21 -5.90
N VAL A 238 -10.25 -5.93 -7.04
CA VAL A 238 -11.34 -5.94 -8.04
C VAL A 238 -12.65 -6.41 -7.40
N THR A 239 -12.59 -7.50 -6.64
CA THR A 239 -13.73 -8.06 -5.93
C THR A 239 -14.25 -7.11 -4.84
N ALA A 240 -13.37 -6.41 -4.16
CA ALA A 240 -13.71 -5.41 -3.16
C ALA A 240 -14.45 -4.21 -3.77
N PHE A 241 -14.05 -3.74 -4.96
CA PHE A 241 -14.79 -2.70 -5.68
C PHE A 241 -16.15 -3.17 -6.17
N ALA A 242 -16.27 -4.43 -6.59
CA ALA A 242 -17.57 -5.05 -6.86
C ALA A 242 -18.45 -5.09 -5.61
N ALA A 243 -17.87 -5.46 -4.45
CA ALA A 243 -18.56 -5.45 -3.16
C ALA A 243 -18.98 -4.03 -2.75
N ILE A 244 -18.14 -3.02 -2.98
CA ILE A 244 -18.48 -1.60 -2.79
C ILE A 244 -19.73 -1.25 -3.60
N ARG A 245 -19.74 -1.50 -4.92
CA ARG A 245 -20.90 -1.15 -5.77
C ARG A 245 -22.18 -1.88 -5.32
N ALA A 246 -22.07 -3.16 -4.94
CA ALA A 246 -23.19 -3.93 -4.42
C ALA A 246 -23.72 -3.35 -3.10
N GLY A 247 -22.83 -3.06 -2.15
CA GLY A 247 -23.17 -2.49 -0.85
C GLY A 247 -23.75 -1.07 -0.94
N VAL A 248 -23.20 -0.21 -1.80
CA VAL A 248 -23.75 1.13 -2.05
C VAL A 248 -25.14 1.04 -2.67
N MET A 249 -25.36 0.12 -3.63
CA MET A 249 -26.69 -0.08 -4.19
C MET A 249 -27.70 -0.56 -3.12
N LEU A 250 -27.25 -1.34 -2.14
CA LEU A 250 -28.08 -1.71 -0.98
C LEU A 250 -28.49 -0.47 -0.18
N GLN A 251 -27.60 0.50 0.05
CA GLN A 251 -27.92 1.75 0.76
C GLN A 251 -29.01 2.58 0.07
N HIS A 252 -29.14 2.46 -1.25
CA HIS A 252 -30.15 3.18 -2.03
C HIS A 252 -31.56 2.60 -1.97
N PHE A 253 -31.78 1.45 -1.32
CA PHE A 253 -33.13 0.93 -1.13
C PHE A 253 -34.01 1.93 -0.34
N PRO A 254 -35.32 2.00 -0.63
CA PRO A 254 -36.22 2.95 0.03
C PRO A 254 -36.23 2.87 1.57
N PHE A 255 -35.94 1.69 2.13
CA PHE A 255 -35.83 1.49 3.57
C PHE A 255 -34.51 2.04 4.15
N PHE A 256 -33.38 1.75 3.50
CA PHE A 256 -32.06 2.15 3.99
C PHE A 256 -31.75 3.63 3.73
N LYS A 257 -32.33 4.22 2.67
CA LYS A 257 -32.15 5.63 2.29
C LYS A 257 -32.88 6.63 3.20
N GLN A 258 -33.71 6.17 4.15
CA GLN A 258 -34.57 7.08 4.94
C GLN A 258 -33.78 8.02 5.86
N ASN A 259 -32.78 7.47 6.56
CA ASN A 259 -31.97 8.19 7.55
C ASN A 259 -30.57 7.56 7.62
N ALA A 260 -29.57 8.30 8.11
CA ALA A 260 -28.20 7.79 8.23
C ALA A 260 -28.08 6.52 9.10
N LEU A 261 -28.90 6.37 10.15
CA LEU A 261 -28.94 5.16 10.98
C LEU A 261 -29.50 3.95 10.22
N CYS A 262 -30.52 4.14 9.39
CA CYS A 262 -31.04 3.08 8.52
C CYS A 262 -29.99 2.70 7.47
N SER A 263 -29.27 3.68 6.91
CA SER A 263 -28.14 3.41 6.02
C SER A 263 -27.04 2.61 6.71
N LEU A 264 -26.76 2.86 7.99
CA LEU A 264 -25.80 2.06 8.77
C LEU A 264 -26.23 0.59 8.91
N LEU A 265 -27.54 0.33 9.05
CA LEU A 265 -28.05 -1.05 9.09
C LEU A 265 -27.72 -1.84 7.81
N SER A 266 -27.68 -1.18 6.65
CA SER A 266 -27.25 -1.84 5.41
C SER A 266 -25.79 -2.32 5.46
N VAL A 267 -24.91 -1.63 6.20
CA VAL A 267 -23.52 -2.04 6.41
C VAL A 267 -23.49 -3.35 7.18
N VAL A 268 -24.32 -3.48 8.22
CA VAL A 268 -24.42 -4.71 9.02
C VAL A 268 -24.94 -5.88 8.17
N VAL A 269 -25.95 -5.63 7.32
CA VAL A 269 -26.47 -6.63 6.37
C VAL A 269 -25.39 -7.05 5.37
N HIS A 270 -24.63 -6.11 4.82
CA HIS A 270 -23.54 -6.37 3.90
C HIS A 270 -22.41 -7.20 4.55
N VAL A 271 -22.01 -6.85 5.78
CA VAL A 271 -21.04 -7.61 6.57
C VAL A 271 -21.53 -9.04 6.80
N ALA A 272 -22.78 -9.21 7.22
CA ALA A 272 -23.36 -10.54 7.47
C ALA A 272 -23.38 -11.40 6.19
N PHE A 273 -23.70 -10.80 5.04
CA PHE A 273 -23.66 -11.46 3.74
C PHE A 273 -22.24 -11.93 3.37
N LEU A 274 -21.23 -11.06 3.52
CA LEU A 274 -19.84 -11.43 3.22
C LEU A 274 -19.33 -12.54 4.15
N PHE A 275 -19.61 -12.43 5.45
CA PHE A 275 -19.24 -13.47 6.42
C PHE A 275 -19.89 -14.81 6.08
N LEU A 276 -21.17 -14.82 5.69
CA LEU A 276 -21.86 -16.05 5.30
C LEU A 276 -21.15 -16.71 4.11
N ILE A 277 -20.81 -15.93 3.08
CA ILE A 277 -20.10 -16.43 1.90
C ILE A 277 -18.72 -16.98 2.25
N PHE A 278 -17.95 -16.26 3.07
CA PHE A 278 -16.62 -16.70 3.50
C PHE A 278 -16.71 -18.04 4.26
N ARG A 279 -17.71 -18.20 5.14
CA ARG A 279 -17.95 -19.46 5.86
C ARG A 279 -18.36 -20.61 4.95
N VAL A 280 -19.21 -20.34 3.96
CA VAL A 280 -19.61 -21.37 2.98
C VAL A 280 -18.40 -21.86 2.20
N LEU A 281 -17.52 -20.97 1.75
CA LEU A 281 -16.32 -21.38 1.04
C LEU A 281 -15.29 -22.07 1.92
N GLU A 282 -15.12 -21.64 3.18
CA GLU A 282 -14.26 -22.31 4.15
C GLU A 282 -14.65 -23.80 4.29
N MET A 283 -15.94 -24.12 4.31
CA MET A 283 -16.43 -25.51 4.37
C MET A 283 -16.15 -26.33 3.10
N VAL A 284 -16.01 -25.70 1.94
CA VAL A 284 -15.77 -26.38 0.65
C VAL A 284 -14.28 -26.67 0.43
N ARG A 285 -13.38 -26.04 1.20
CA ARG A 285 -11.93 -26.21 1.08
C ARG A 285 -11.49 -27.51 1.78
N CYS A 286 -11.42 -28.61 1.05
CA CYS A 286 -10.95 -29.91 1.55
C CYS A 286 -9.64 -30.36 0.88
N GLY A 287 -8.75 -30.96 1.68
CA GLY A 287 -7.34 -31.13 1.40
C GLY A 287 -6.88 -32.50 0.86
N GLY A 288 -5.57 -32.54 0.62
CA GLY A 288 -4.77 -33.66 0.13
C GLY A 288 -3.40 -33.23 -0.41
N LYS A 289 -2.84 -32.10 0.07
CA LYS A 289 -1.69 -31.40 -0.50
C LYS A 289 -0.65 -31.04 0.57
N PRO A 290 0.60 -30.66 0.20
CA PRO A 290 1.68 -30.38 1.14
C PRO A 290 1.29 -29.30 2.17
N GLU A 291 1.60 -29.53 3.45
CA GLU A 291 1.22 -28.63 4.56
C GLU A 291 1.70 -27.19 4.31
N LYS A 292 2.98 -26.99 3.98
CA LYS A 292 3.55 -25.66 3.66
C LYS A 292 2.79 -24.91 2.55
N LEU A 293 2.30 -25.65 1.54
CA LEU A 293 1.59 -25.05 0.41
C LEU A 293 0.15 -24.69 0.79
N VAL A 294 -0.48 -25.57 1.57
CA VAL A 294 -1.82 -25.38 2.10
C VAL A 294 -1.84 -24.20 3.07
N ASP A 295 -0.86 -24.09 3.95
CA ASP A 295 -0.68 -22.96 4.87
C ASP A 295 -0.50 -21.64 4.11
N LEU A 296 0.40 -21.61 3.12
CA LEU A 296 0.61 -20.43 2.29
C LEU A 296 -0.67 -19.99 1.56
N TYR A 297 -1.47 -20.95 1.08
CA TYR A 297 -2.75 -20.66 0.45
C TYR A 297 -3.76 -20.11 1.45
N PHE A 298 -3.92 -20.74 2.63
CA PHE A 298 -4.89 -20.30 3.62
C PHE A 298 -4.54 -18.92 4.20
N ASP A 299 -3.26 -18.67 4.46
CA ASP A 299 -2.78 -17.37 4.93
C ASP A 299 -3.11 -16.26 3.92
N GLU A 300 -2.86 -16.50 2.62
CA GLU A 300 -3.18 -15.51 1.60
C GLU A 300 -4.70 -15.34 1.42
N VAL A 301 -5.47 -16.43 1.49
CA VAL A 301 -6.93 -16.39 1.39
C VAL A 301 -7.54 -15.59 2.54
N ASP A 302 -7.04 -15.76 3.75
CA ASP A 302 -7.46 -14.99 4.91
C ASP A 302 -7.17 -13.50 4.72
N ASP A 303 -5.98 -13.15 4.22
CA ASP A 303 -5.60 -11.77 3.91
C ASP A 303 -6.53 -11.13 2.85
N VAL A 304 -6.82 -11.83 1.74
CA VAL A 304 -7.70 -11.28 0.69
C VAL A 304 -9.16 -11.15 1.11
N GLU A 305 -9.67 -12.06 1.94
CA GLU A 305 -11.04 -11.95 2.48
C GLU A 305 -11.16 -10.78 3.45
N VAL A 306 -10.14 -10.54 4.27
CA VAL A 306 -10.03 -9.36 5.13
C VAL A 306 -10.00 -8.09 4.28
N ASP A 307 -9.23 -8.05 3.19
CA ASP A 307 -9.17 -6.89 2.29
C ASP A 307 -10.51 -6.60 1.61
N VAL A 308 -11.18 -7.61 1.07
CA VAL A 308 -12.51 -7.47 0.42
C VAL A 308 -13.53 -6.86 1.39
N LEU A 309 -13.64 -7.43 2.59
CA LEU A 309 -14.61 -6.97 3.58
C LEU A 309 -14.24 -5.59 4.13
N SER A 310 -12.98 -5.38 4.51
CA SER A 310 -12.57 -4.12 5.13
C SER A 310 -12.66 -2.95 4.17
N LEU A 311 -12.30 -3.13 2.89
CA LEU A 311 -12.40 -2.08 1.89
C LEU A 311 -13.87 -1.72 1.58
N SER A 312 -14.76 -2.70 1.44
CA SER A 312 -16.17 -2.43 1.16
C SER A 312 -16.92 -1.83 2.34
N CYS A 313 -16.73 -2.41 3.53
CA CYS A 313 -17.44 -1.97 4.73
C CYS A 313 -16.98 -0.58 5.19
N SER A 314 -15.67 -0.29 5.08
CA SER A 314 -15.13 1.02 5.43
C SER A 314 -15.67 2.12 4.52
N TYR A 315 -15.79 1.86 3.21
CA TYR A 315 -16.38 2.81 2.26
C TYR A 315 -17.85 3.08 2.58
N MET A 316 -18.66 2.02 2.75
CA MET A 316 -20.07 2.16 3.11
C MET A 316 -20.28 2.90 4.44
N LEU A 317 -19.40 2.66 5.43
CA LEU A 317 -19.41 3.36 6.71
C LEU A 317 -19.18 4.87 6.51
N VAL A 318 -18.20 5.25 5.69
CA VAL A 318 -17.93 6.67 5.40
C VAL A 318 -19.07 7.33 4.63
N LEU A 319 -19.78 6.61 3.75
CA LEU A 319 -21.00 7.15 3.14
C LEU A 319 -22.11 7.40 4.16
N CYS A 320 -22.29 6.51 5.15
CA CYS A 320 -23.24 6.73 6.24
C CYS A 320 -22.85 7.96 7.09
N LEU A 321 -21.56 8.13 7.38
CA LEU A 321 -21.04 9.31 8.08
C LEU A 321 -21.24 10.58 7.26
N GLY A 322 -20.98 10.51 5.95
CA GLY A 322 -21.22 11.59 5.01
C GLY A 322 -22.69 11.99 4.97
N TYR A 323 -23.60 11.01 4.92
CA TYR A 323 -25.04 11.27 4.99
C TYR A 323 -25.44 11.91 6.33
N ALA A 324 -24.89 11.45 7.45
CA ALA A 324 -25.15 12.06 8.77
C ALA A 324 -24.67 13.52 8.84
N VAL A 325 -23.57 13.87 8.18
CA VAL A 325 -22.99 15.23 8.17
C VAL A 325 -23.71 16.15 7.17
N THR A 326 -24.08 15.62 6.01
CA THR A 326 -24.62 16.44 4.90
C THR A 326 -26.14 16.55 4.92
N GLY A 327 -26.83 15.57 5.50
CA GLY A 327 -28.29 15.45 5.47
C GLY A 327 -28.83 14.91 4.14
N GLU A 328 -27.97 14.64 3.16
CA GLU A 328 -28.33 14.12 1.84
C GLU A 328 -27.63 12.77 1.61
N PRO A 329 -28.35 11.74 1.12
CA PRO A 329 -27.73 10.47 0.80
C PRO A 329 -26.73 10.66 -0.34
N SER A 330 -25.54 10.07 -0.20
CA SER A 330 -24.53 10.10 -1.26
C SER A 330 -25.04 9.39 -2.52
N ASP A 331 -24.62 9.87 -3.68
CA ASP A 331 -25.02 9.28 -4.95
C ASP A 331 -24.31 7.94 -5.21
N PHE A 332 -24.76 7.15 -6.19
CA PHE A 332 -24.28 5.78 -6.43
C PHE A 332 -22.76 5.66 -6.65
N GLU A 333 -22.17 6.74 -7.14
CA GLU A 333 -20.74 6.85 -7.42
C GLU A 333 -19.95 7.45 -6.24
N GLY A 334 -20.63 7.99 -5.22
CA GLY A 334 -20.01 8.74 -4.12
C GLY A 334 -19.31 10.03 -4.56
N PHE A 335 -19.46 10.42 -5.84
CA PHE A 335 -18.74 11.51 -6.50
C PHE A 335 -19.57 12.79 -6.67
N GLN A 336 -20.91 12.72 -6.73
CA GLN A 336 -21.72 13.94 -6.76
C GLN A 336 -21.70 14.58 -5.37
N LEU A 337 -21.03 15.73 -5.29
CA LEU A 337 -21.01 16.55 -4.10
C LEU A 337 -22.44 17.04 -3.80
N PRO A 338 -22.92 16.89 -2.56
CA PRO A 338 -24.13 17.57 -2.12
C PRO A 338 -24.07 19.05 -2.51
N SER A 339 -25.22 19.60 -2.92
CA SER A 339 -25.32 21.03 -3.25
C SER A 339 -24.84 21.93 -2.10
N THR A 340 -24.87 21.40 -0.88
CA THR A 340 -24.62 22.05 0.41
C THR A 340 -23.23 21.80 1.02
N VAL A 341 -22.26 21.27 0.27
CA VAL A 341 -20.91 21.04 0.81
C VAL A 341 -20.19 22.35 1.07
N ASP A 342 -19.79 22.55 2.33
CA ASP A 342 -18.97 23.66 2.81
C ASP A 342 -17.67 23.14 3.46
N LEU A 343 -16.71 24.05 3.66
CA LEU A 343 -15.45 23.72 4.34
C LEU A 343 -15.67 23.15 5.76
N LYS A 344 -16.74 23.57 6.45
CA LYS A 344 -17.04 23.08 7.82
C LYS A 344 -17.36 21.59 7.81
N LYS A 345 -18.19 21.12 6.89
CA LYS A 345 -18.50 19.68 6.72
C LYS A 345 -17.24 18.87 6.37
N ALA A 346 -16.33 19.43 5.56
CA ALA A 346 -15.04 18.80 5.25
C ALA A 346 -14.16 18.63 6.49
N VAL A 347 -14.11 19.63 7.37
CA VAL A 347 -13.38 19.54 8.65
C VAL A 347 -14.04 18.52 9.57
N ILE A 348 -15.37 18.46 9.64
CA ILE A 348 -16.09 17.50 10.47
C ILE A 348 -15.78 16.06 10.05
N ILE A 349 -15.86 15.72 8.75
CA ILE A 349 -15.56 14.36 8.27
C ILE A 349 -14.10 13.98 8.50
N PHE A 350 -13.17 14.93 8.40
CA PHE A 350 -11.75 14.73 8.72
C PHE A 350 -11.56 14.39 10.21
N ILE A 351 -12.18 15.15 11.12
CA ILE A 351 -12.14 14.89 12.57
C ILE A 351 -12.73 13.52 12.90
N LEU A 352 -13.88 13.17 12.31
CA LEU A 352 -14.49 11.85 12.49
C LEU A 352 -13.57 10.73 12.02
N GLY A 353 -12.90 10.88 10.88
CA GLY A 353 -11.86 9.96 10.43
C GLY A 353 -10.73 9.81 11.45
N GLY A 354 -10.22 10.92 11.98
CA GLY A 354 -9.17 10.90 13.00
C GLY A 354 -9.60 10.16 14.28
N LEU A 355 -10.86 10.30 14.69
CA LEU A 355 -11.42 9.56 15.82
C LEU A 355 -11.51 8.04 15.53
N LEU A 356 -11.89 7.65 14.31
CA LEU A 356 -11.89 6.23 13.90
C LEU A 356 -10.48 5.63 13.93
N PHE A 357 -9.47 6.38 13.47
CA PHE A 357 -8.07 5.94 13.54
C PHE A 357 -7.56 5.85 14.97
N ALA A 358 -7.89 6.81 15.83
CA ALA A 358 -7.57 6.74 17.24
C ALA A 358 -8.23 5.53 17.91
N ALA A 359 -9.48 5.22 17.53
CA ALA A 359 -10.19 4.03 18.00
C ALA A 359 -9.54 2.74 17.50
N SER A 360 -9.08 2.66 16.24
CA SER A 360 -8.35 1.48 15.75
C SER A 360 -7.05 1.28 16.53
N VAL A 361 -6.28 2.34 16.78
CA VAL A 361 -5.05 2.27 17.59
C VAL A 361 -5.36 1.84 19.02
N ALA A 362 -6.40 2.40 19.65
CA ALA A 362 -6.81 2.03 21.00
C ALA A 362 -7.23 0.55 21.09
N LEU A 363 -8.04 0.08 20.13
CA LEU A 363 -8.50 -1.32 20.08
C LEU A 363 -7.35 -2.32 19.97
N VAL A 364 -6.24 -1.95 19.34
CA VAL A 364 -5.03 -2.79 19.30
C VAL A 364 -4.45 -3.02 20.70
N PHE A 365 -4.49 -1.99 21.56
CA PHE A 365 -3.98 -2.11 22.92
C PHE A 365 -4.94 -2.84 23.85
N PHE A 366 -6.25 -2.67 23.68
CA PHE A 366 -7.27 -3.31 24.51
C PHE A 366 -7.58 -4.75 24.08
N TRP A 367 -7.59 -5.01 22.78
CA TRP A 367 -7.91 -6.32 22.19
C TRP A 367 -6.64 -7.13 21.88
N ARG A 368 -5.71 -7.16 22.85
CA ARG A 368 -4.48 -7.96 22.71
C ARG A 368 -4.85 -9.43 22.57
N PRO A 369 -4.31 -10.15 21.56
CA PRO A 369 -4.46 -11.59 21.49
C PRO A 369 -3.85 -12.22 22.74
N ARG A 370 -4.67 -12.98 23.48
CA ARG A 370 -4.15 -14.02 24.37
C ARG A 370 -3.82 -15.22 23.46
N TYR A 371 -2.54 -15.47 23.25
CA TYR A 371 -1.98 -16.63 22.52
C TYR A 371 -2.24 -16.71 21.00
N SER A 372 -1.36 -17.48 20.34
CA SER A 372 -1.15 -17.67 18.90
C SER A 372 -2.23 -18.47 18.18
N GLU A 373 -3.47 -18.51 18.68
CA GLU A 373 -4.50 -19.29 18.02
C GLU A 373 -4.99 -18.60 16.75
N GLN A 374 -4.86 -19.30 15.63
CA GLN A 374 -5.51 -19.06 14.34
C GLN A 374 -7.01 -19.28 14.48
N SER A 375 -7.64 -18.46 15.33
CA SER A 375 -9.05 -18.52 15.67
C SER A 375 -9.83 -17.51 14.84
N TRP A 376 -11.09 -17.83 14.52
CA TRP A 376 -12.03 -16.91 13.88
C TRP A 376 -12.14 -15.55 14.61
N ARG A 377 -11.88 -15.51 15.93
CA ARG A 377 -11.84 -14.27 16.72
C ARG A 377 -10.70 -13.34 16.29
N ALA A 378 -9.53 -13.89 15.96
CA ALA A 378 -8.40 -13.12 15.46
C ALA A 378 -8.73 -12.51 14.09
N LYS A 379 -9.38 -13.28 13.22
CA LYS A 379 -9.87 -12.81 11.91
C LYS A 379 -10.87 -11.67 12.05
N VAL A 380 -11.89 -11.81 12.91
CA VAL A 380 -12.86 -10.73 13.18
C VAL A 380 -12.18 -9.47 13.72
N ARG A 381 -11.23 -9.61 14.64
CA ARG A 381 -10.45 -8.47 15.14
C ARG A 381 -9.71 -7.77 14.01
N ASP A 382 -9.01 -8.53 13.16
CA ASP A 382 -8.21 -7.97 12.07
C ASP A 382 -9.11 -7.27 11.04
N MET A 383 -10.29 -7.83 10.75
CA MET A 383 -11.32 -7.18 9.93
C MET A 383 -11.79 -5.85 10.52
N VAL A 384 -12.09 -5.79 11.83
CA VAL A 384 -12.53 -4.55 12.50
C VAL A 384 -11.42 -3.49 12.47
N LEU A 385 -10.18 -3.87 12.82
CA LEU A 385 -9.05 -2.96 12.83
C LEU A 385 -8.75 -2.41 11.43
N CYS A 386 -8.76 -3.28 10.42
CA CYS A 386 -8.53 -2.88 9.04
C CYS A 386 -9.66 -1.97 8.52
N THR A 387 -10.92 -2.29 8.83
CA THR A 387 -12.09 -1.48 8.45
C THR A 387 -12.00 -0.06 9.02
N LEU A 388 -11.65 0.09 10.30
CA LEU A 388 -11.50 1.41 10.93
C LEU A 388 -10.32 2.21 10.35
N ALA A 389 -9.19 1.54 10.09
CA ALA A 389 -8.02 2.17 9.48
C ALA A 389 -8.31 2.64 8.03
N MET A 390 -8.98 1.81 7.22
CA MET A 390 -9.39 2.19 5.86
C MET A 390 -10.47 3.28 5.88
N ALA A 391 -11.41 3.25 6.84
CA ALA A 391 -12.43 4.30 6.99
C ALA A 391 -11.81 5.67 7.24
N PHE A 392 -10.71 5.74 8.00
CA PHE A 392 -9.92 6.97 8.11
C PHE A 392 -9.39 7.45 6.75
N GLY A 393 -8.83 6.53 5.94
CA GLY A 393 -8.37 6.86 4.59
C GLY A 393 -9.48 7.41 3.69
N TRP A 394 -10.66 6.79 3.73
CA TRP A 394 -11.84 7.28 3.03
C TRP A 394 -12.30 8.66 3.52
N CYS A 395 -12.32 8.90 4.83
CA CYS A 395 -12.64 10.22 5.37
C CYS A 395 -11.69 11.31 4.87
N ILE A 396 -10.39 11.01 4.75
CA ILE A 396 -9.42 11.95 4.17
C ILE A 396 -9.75 12.24 2.70
N ILE A 397 -9.99 11.21 1.89
CA ILE A 397 -10.34 11.37 0.47
C ILE A 397 -11.59 12.25 0.33
N HIS A 398 -12.63 12.00 1.13
CA HIS A 398 -13.86 12.80 1.13
C HIS A 398 -13.62 14.24 1.58
N ALA A 399 -12.87 14.45 2.66
CA ALA A 399 -12.53 15.79 3.15
C ALA A 399 -11.81 16.60 2.08
N VAL A 400 -10.78 16.03 1.44
CA VAL A 400 -10.00 16.70 0.40
C VAL A 400 -10.86 17.04 -0.82
N ARG A 401 -11.73 16.12 -1.27
CA ARG A 401 -12.65 16.38 -2.39
C ARG A 401 -13.65 17.51 -2.08
N TRP A 402 -14.17 17.53 -0.85
CA TRP A 402 -15.10 18.57 -0.39
C TRP A 402 -14.41 19.93 -0.30
N THR A 403 -13.20 19.99 0.27
CA THR A 403 -12.37 21.20 0.32
C THR A 403 -12.04 21.72 -1.08
N ASN A 404 -11.57 20.86 -1.98
CA ASN A 404 -11.25 21.24 -3.36
C ASN A 404 -12.45 21.84 -4.10
N THR A 405 -13.64 21.30 -3.85
CA THR A 405 -14.86 21.80 -4.48
C THR A 405 -15.28 23.15 -3.91
N ASP A 406 -15.24 23.32 -2.59
CA ASP A 406 -15.57 24.58 -1.93
C ASP A 406 -14.60 25.70 -2.37
N LEU A 407 -13.29 25.44 -2.34
CA LEU A 407 -12.26 26.40 -2.74
C LEU A 407 -12.39 26.81 -4.22
N SER A 408 -12.75 25.87 -5.09
CA SER A 408 -12.96 26.14 -6.49
C SER A 408 -14.28 26.90 -6.76
N LYS A 409 -15.37 26.55 -6.06
CA LYS A 409 -16.65 27.29 -6.12
C LYS A 409 -16.50 28.75 -5.66
N ASN A 410 -15.75 28.95 -4.58
CA ASN A 410 -15.48 30.27 -4.02
C ASN A 410 -14.40 31.05 -4.80
N ARG A 411 -13.93 30.51 -5.94
CA ARG A 411 -12.87 31.09 -6.79
C ARG A 411 -11.60 31.48 -6.02
N VAL A 412 -11.34 30.83 -4.89
CA VAL A 412 -10.11 31.03 -4.10
C VAL A 412 -8.93 30.46 -4.86
N ILE A 413 -9.15 29.30 -5.49
CA ILE A 413 -8.19 28.69 -6.39
C ILE A 413 -8.69 28.99 -7.81
N GLY A 414 -7.83 29.57 -8.66
CA GLY A 414 -8.15 29.93 -10.05
C GLY A 414 -8.48 28.76 -10.99
N PHE A 415 -8.66 27.55 -10.45
CA PHE A 415 -8.97 26.34 -11.22
C PHE A 415 -10.46 26.00 -11.13
N LEU A 416 -11.03 25.54 -12.25
CA LEU A 416 -12.41 25.06 -12.32
C LEU A 416 -12.63 23.79 -11.49
N PRO A 417 -13.84 23.59 -10.93
CA PRO A 417 -14.15 22.39 -10.16
C PRO A 417 -13.98 21.18 -11.05
N GLY A 418 -13.12 20.26 -10.62
CA GLY A 418 -12.87 19.03 -11.36
C GLY A 418 -11.94 19.17 -12.58
N SER A 419 -11.21 20.27 -12.73
CA SER A 419 -10.12 20.37 -13.71
C SER A 419 -9.08 19.26 -13.55
N MET A 420 -8.41 18.85 -14.64
CA MET A 420 -7.35 17.83 -14.58
C MET A 420 -6.21 18.27 -13.66
N ILE A 421 -5.83 19.55 -13.74
CA ILE A 421 -4.77 20.16 -12.92
C ILE A 421 -5.04 19.96 -11.43
N LEU A 422 -6.27 20.25 -10.98
CA LEU A 422 -6.64 20.10 -9.57
C LEU A 422 -6.52 18.64 -9.10
N HIS A 423 -6.87 17.66 -9.94
CA HIS A 423 -6.70 16.25 -9.59
C HIS A 423 -5.24 15.85 -9.49
N VAL A 424 -4.39 16.30 -10.41
CA VAL A 424 -2.95 16.02 -10.40
C VAL A 424 -2.28 16.61 -9.16
N ILE A 425 -2.55 17.88 -8.84
CA ILE A 425 -2.05 18.54 -7.63
C ILE A 425 -2.52 17.79 -6.38
N THR A 426 -3.78 17.38 -6.35
CA THR A 426 -4.34 16.61 -5.23
C THR A 426 -3.64 15.25 -5.09
N ALA A 427 -3.49 14.50 -6.17
CA ALA A 427 -2.82 13.20 -6.16
C ALA A 427 -1.37 13.30 -5.69
N PHE A 428 -0.67 14.34 -6.13
CA PHE A 428 0.68 14.64 -5.67
C PHE A 428 0.72 14.97 -4.16
N ALA A 429 -0.14 15.85 -3.68
CA ALA A 429 -0.22 16.22 -2.27
C ALA A 429 -0.57 15.01 -1.38
N MET A 430 -1.50 14.17 -1.81
CA MET A 430 -1.86 12.93 -1.11
C MET A 430 -0.71 11.93 -1.08
N SER A 431 0.07 11.85 -2.16
CA SER A 431 1.27 11.01 -2.22
C SER A 431 2.34 11.48 -1.23
N LEU A 432 2.60 12.79 -1.17
CA LEU A 432 3.55 13.39 -0.24
C LEU A 432 3.11 13.15 1.22
N LEU A 433 1.83 13.37 1.52
CA LEU A 433 1.25 13.09 2.83
C LEU A 433 1.41 11.60 3.20
N GLY A 434 1.14 10.69 2.26
CA GLY A 434 1.32 9.27 2.48
C GLY A 434 2.76 8.88 2.83
N TYR A 435 3.75 9.46 2.14
CA TYR A 435 5.15 9.23 2.48
C TYR A 435 5.56 9.79 3.85
N ILE A 436 5.00 10.94 4.25
CA ILE A 436 5.19 11.48 5.60
C ILE A 436 4.60 10.52 6.64
N VAL A 437 3.42 9.95 6.37
CA VAL A 437 2.80 8.94 7.24
C VAL A 437 3.68 7.70 7.35
N VAL A 438 4.29 7.22 6.26
CA VAL A 438 5.24 6.09 6.30
C VAL A 438 6.41 6.37 7.26
N LEU A 439 7.04 7.55 7.16
CA LEU A 439 8.13 7.95 8.05
C LEU A 439 7.69 8.06 9.52
N PHE A 440 6.43 8.42 9.75
CA PHE A 440 5.85 8.49 11.09
C PHE A 440 5.54 7.10 11.65
N LEU A 441 4.95 6.21 10.84
CA LEU A 441 4.62 4.84 11.21
C LEU A 441 5.86 4.02 11.55
N ASP A 442 6.95 4.21 10.81
CA ASP A 442 8.24 3.57 11.08
C ASP A 442 8.76 3.91 12.49
N LYS A 443 8.84 5.22 12.81
CA LYS A 443 9.24 5.68 14.15
C LYS A 443 8.30 5.18 15.24
N LEU A 444 6.99 5.15 14.97
CA LEU A 444 6.01 4.62 15.91
C LEU A 444 6.20 3.12 16.14
N GLU A 445 6.53 2.34 15.12
CA GLU A 445 6.81 0.91 15.27
C GLU A 445 8.03 0.70 16.14
N ASP A 446 9.14 1.41 15.89
CA ASP A 446 10.36 1.30 16.69
C ASP A 446 10.12 1.65 18.17
N LEU A 447 9.34 2.71 18.43
CA LEU A 447 8.93 3.10 19.78
C LEU A 447 8.02 2.05 20.44
N CYS A 448 7.14 1.40 19.68
CA CYS A 448 6.25 0.38 20.21
C CYS A 448 6.96 -0.95 20.44
N LEU A 449 7.88 -1.35 19.56
CA LEU A 449 8.64 -2.59 19.68
C LEU A 449 9.48 -2.61 20.95
N THR A 450 10.10 -1.48 21.31
CA THR A 450 10.89 -1.36 22.54
C THR A 450 10.05 -1.47 23.81
N ARG A 451 8.79 -1.00 23.78
CA ARG A 451 7.97 -0.84 24.99
C ARG A 451 6.89 -1.92 25.17
N PHE A 452 6.31 -2.43 24.08
CA PHE A 452 5.08 -3.21 24.12
C PHE A 452 5.12 -4.52 23.32
N GLY A 453 6.20 -4.77 22.57
CA GLY A 453 6.35 -5.96 21.73
C GLY A 453 5.71 -5.83 20.35
N SER A 454 5.40 -6.95 19.70
CA SER A 454 4.94 -7.02 18.31
C SER A 454 3.54 -6.45 18.10
N LEU A 455 3.44 -5.30 17.41
CA LEU A 455 2.20 -4.69 16.91
C LEU A 455 2.04 -4.80 15.38
N GLY A 456 2.76 -5.72 14.73
CA GLY A 456 2.99 -5.72 13.28
C GLY A 456 1.74 -5.64 12.39
N ARG A 457 0.62 -6.27 12.78
CA ARG A 457 -0.62 -6.26 11.96
C ARG A 457 -1.29 -4.89 11.88
N SER A 458 -1.29 -4.13 12.97
CA SER A 458 -1.93 -2.80 13.01
C SER A 458 -1.21 -1.79 12.12
N PHE A 459 0.12 -1.88 12.06
CA PHE A 459 0.92 -1.08 11.14
C PHE A 459 0.62 -1.46 9.69
N LYS A 460 0.46 -2.76 9.37
CA LYS A 460 0.04 -3.21 8.03
C LYS A 460 -1.28 -2.55 7.63
N SER A 461 -2.30 -2.52 8.49
CA SER A 461 -3.59 -1.85 8.18
C SER A 461 -3.47 -0.35 7.93
N ALA A 462 -2.65 0.38 8.69
CA ALA A 462 -2.41 1.82 8.48
C ALA A 462 -1.65 2.09 7.16
N VAL A 463 -0.71 1.22 6.83
CA VAL A 463 0.05 1.26 5.57
C VAL A 463 -0.87 0.97 4.39
N THR A 464 -1.77 -0.02 4.50
CA THR A 464 -2.77 -0.31 3.48
C THR A 464 -3.72 0.88 3.26
N ALA A 465 -4.20 1.53 4.34
CA ALA A 465 -5.00 2.75 4.24
C ALA A 465 -4.24 3.91 3.58
N THR A 466 -2.93 3.99 3.77
CA THR A 466 -2.07 4.97 3.08
C THR A 466 -1.96 4.65 1.58
N GLY A 467 -1.76 3.38 1.22
CA GLY A 467 -1.77 2.92 -0.17
C GLY A 467 -3.11 3.21 -0.87
N LEU A 468 -4.23 3.02 -0.16
CA LEU A 468 -5.58 3.36 -0.61
C LEU A 468 -5.74 4.83 -0.99
N ILE A 469 -5.32 5.73 -0.09
CA ILE A 469 -5.35 7.18 -0.32
C ILE A 469 -4.60 7.54 -1.61
N ILE A 470 -3.38 7.02 -1.77
CA ILE A 470 -2.54 7.29 -2.94
C ILE A 470 -3.21 6.72 -4.20
N GLY A 471 -3.57 5.43 -4.20
CA GLY A 471 -4.15 4.76 -5.36
C GLY A 471 -5.41 5.45 -5.89
N ILE A 472 -6.34 5.83 -5.02
CA ILE A 472 -7.59 6.48 -5.43
C ILE A 472 -7.37 7.92 -5.89
N SER A 473 -6.42 8.63 -5.26
CA SER A 473 -6.12 10.00 -5.69
C SER A 473 -5.62 10.05 -7.14
N TRP A 474 -4.85 9.04 -7.55
CA TRP A 474 -4.38 8.89 -8.93
C TRP A 474 -5.46 8.36 -9.87
N GLU A 475 -6.40 7.53 -9.42
CA GLU A 475 -7.45 7.00 -10.29
C GLU A 475 -8.23 8.08 -11.02
N THR A 476 -8.62 9.15 -10.33
CA THR A 476 -9.42 10.20 -10.96
C THR A 476 -8.61 10.95 -12.05
N CYS A 477 -7.28 11.00 -11.91
CA CYS A 477 -6.40 11.51 -12.95
C CYS A 477 -6.41 10.59 -14.18
N PHE A 478 -6.23 9.27 -13.96
CA PHE A 478 -6.21 8.29 -15.05
C PHE A 478 -7.56 8.16 -15.76
N ASP A 479 -8.68 8.14 -15.04
CA ASP A 479 -10.02 8.05 -15.64
C ASP A 479 -10.30 9.26 -16.56
N LYS A 480 -9.93 10.46 -16.10
CA LYS A 480 -10.03 11.69 -16.90
C LYS A 480 -9.10 11.68 -18.11
N ALA A 481 -7.84 11.30 -17.92
CA ALA A 481 -6.89 11.22 -19.03
C ALA A 481 -7.36 10.25 -20.12
N VAL A 482 -7.83 9.06 -19.74
CA VAL A 482 -8.39 8.06 -20.67
C VAL A 482 -9.64 8.61 -21.38
N SER A 483 -10.54 9.28 -20.66
CA SER A 483 -11.76 9.89 -21.23
C SER A 483 -11.44 11.03 -22.21
N ILE A 484 -10.41 11.83 -21.94
CA ILE A 484 -9.94 12.90 -22.84
C ILE A 484 -9.33 12.30 -24.10
N VAL A 485 -8.47 11.29 -23.99
CA VAL A 485 -7.87 10.63 -25.16
C VAL A 485 -8.92 9.92 -26.02
N ALA A 486 -9.92 9.33 -25.40
CA ALA A 486 -11.05 8.71 -26.12
C ALA A 486 -12.04 9.74 -26.69
N HIS A 487 -11.91 11.03 -26.32
CA HIS A 487 -12.78 12.08 -26.83
C HIS A 487 -12.58 12.26 -28.34
N GLY A 488 -13.67 12.30 -29.10
CA GLY A 488 -13.63 12.41 -30.56
C GLY A 488 -13.52 11.08 -31.32
N GLN A 489 -13.43 9.94 -30.63
CA GLN A 489 -13.45 8.61 -31.26
C GLN A 489 -14.88 8.10 -31.46
N ARG A 490 -15.15 7.40 -32.58
CA ARG A 490 -16.49 6.84 -32.90
C ARG A 490 -16.97 5.85 -31.84
N GLU A 491 -16.06 5.02 -31.34
CA GLU A 491 -16.35 4.00 -30.32
C GLU A 491 -15.64 4.32 -29.00
N LYS A 492 -16.05 5.44 -28.38
CA LYS A 492 -15.45 5.95 -27.13
C LYS A 492 -15.24 4.84 -26.08
N GLN A 493 -16.27 4.02 -25.80
CA GLN A 493 -16.21 2.97 -24.78
C GLN A 493 -15.15 1.91 -25.07
N VAL A 494 -15.03 1.47 -26.33
CA VAL A 494 -14.05 0.46 -26.74
C VAL A 494 -12.63 1.00 -26.57
N VAL A 495 -12.40 2.26 -26.96
CA VAL A 495 -11.10 2.94 -26.81
C VAL A 495 -10.72 3.07 -25.34
N GLU A 496 -11.66 3.45 -24.46
CA GLU A 496 -11.38 3.54 -23.02
C GLU A 496 -10.98 2.19 -22.41
N VAL A 497 -11.69 1.12 -22.75
CA VAL A 497 -11.38 -0.24 -22.28
C VAL A 497 -10.02 -0.68 -22.81
N LEU A 498 -9.73 -0.47 -24.10
CA LEU A 498 -8.47 -0.84 -24.72
C LEU A 498 -7.28 -0.13 -24.05
N LEU A 499 -7.40 1.17 -23.78
CA LEU A 499 -6.36 1.94 -23.10
C LEU A 499 -6.08 1.38 -21.70
N VAL A 500 -7.13 1.04 -20.93
CA VAL A 500 -6.95 0.43 -19.61
C VAL A 500 -6.31 -0.95 -19.71
N VAL A 501 -6.69 -1.79 -20.68
CA VAL A 501 -6.04 -3.09 -20.91
C VAL A 501 -4.55 -2.93 -21.20
N VAL A 502 -4.18 -2.00 -22.08
CA VAL A 502 -2.77 -1.71 -22.38
C VAL A 502 -2.02 -1.25 -21.13
N LEU A 503 -2.61 -0.36 -20.33
CA LEU A 503 -2.02 0.08 -19.06
C LEU A 503 -1.80 -1.10 -18.09
N LEU A 504 -2.76 -2.03 -17.98
CA LEU A 504 -2.64 -3.20 -17.10
C LEU A 504 -1.58 -4.19 -17.58
N LEU A 505 -1.48 -4.41 -18.90
CA LEU A 505 -0.46 -5.27 -19.50
C LEU A 505 0.97 -4.76 -19.25
N LEU A 506 1.15 -3.45 -19.07
CA LEU A 506 2.43 -2.86 -18.69
C LEU A 506 2.63 -2.85 -17.17
N LEU A 507 1.60 -2.45 -16.42
CA LEU A 507 1.67 -2.21 -14.99
C LEU A 507 1.82 -3.50 -14.19
N VAL A 508 1.00 -4.53 -14.46
CA VAL A 508 0.95 -5.75 -13.65
C VAL A 508 2.27 -6.54 -13.72
N PRO A 509 2.89 -6.76 -14.90
CA PRO A 509 4.18 -7.45 -14.96
C PRO A 509 5.31 -6.68 -14.26
N ALA A 510 5.35 -5.36 -14.42
CA ALA A 510 6.34 -4.51 -13.75
C ALA A 510 6.16 -4.53 -12.23
N TRP A 511 4.91 -4.42 -11.76
CA TRP A 511 4.54 -4.51 -10.35
C TRP A 511 4.99 -5.85 -9.73
N LYS A 512 4.67 -6.98 -10.37
CA LYS A 512 5.11 -8.31 -9.92
C LYS A 512 6.64 -8.40 -9.82
N ARG A 513 7.34 -8.06 -10.91
CA ARG A 513 8.80 -8.28 -11.01
C ARG A 513 9.59 -7.36 -10.09
N PHE A 514 9.21 -6.08 -9.98
CA PHE A 514 10.05 -5.10 -9.31
C PHE A 514 9.54 -4.71 -7.92
N VAL A 515 8.22 -4.66 -7.71
CA VAL A 515 7.64 -4.15 -6.46
C VAL A 515 7.38 -5.29 -5.49
N ILE A 516 6.58 -6.30 -5.87
CA ILE A 516 6.26 -7.43 -4.97
C ILE A 516 7.52 -8.19 -4.57
N THR A 517 8.43 -8.42 -5.52
CA THR A 517 9.72 -9.08 -5.24
C THR A 517 10.52 -8.32 -4.16
N LYS A 518 10.50 -6.98 -4.16
CA LYS A 518 11.16 -6.17 -3.12
C LYS A 518 10.40 -6.20 -1.80
N GLN A 519 9.08 -6.17 -1.83
CA GLN A 519 8.27 -6.32 -0.61
C GLN A 519 8.59 -7.63 0.12
N LEU A 520 8.53 -8.77 -0.60
CA LEU A 520 8.87 -10.10 -0.07
C LEU A 520 10.29 -10.17 0.46
N HIS A 521 11.23 -9.59 -0.27
CA HIS A 521 12.62 -9.53 0.15
C HIS A 521 12.76 -8.82 1.51
N PHE A 522 12.22 -7.60 1.64
CA PHE A 522 12.31 -6.85 2.90
C PHE A 522 11.50 -7.49 4.04
N GLU A 523 10.37 -8.14 3.73
CA GLU A 523 9.60 -8.92 4.70
C GLU A 523 10.47 -10.05 5.31
N SER A 524 11.17 -10.81 4.46
CA SER A 524 12.08 -11.87 4.90
C SER A 524 13.21 -11.33 5.79
N PHE A 525 13.81 -10.19 5.43
CA PHE A 525 14.87 -9.55 6.23
C PHE A 525 14.37 -9.08 7.59
N LYS A 526 13.16 -8.52 7.63
CA LYS A 526 12.54 -8.05 8.87
C LYS A 526 12.22 -9.22 9.80
N PHE A 527 11.72 -10.33 9.25
CA PHE A 527 11.46 -11.56 10.01
C PHE A 527 12.77 -12.12 10.59
N GLU A 528 13.83 -12.23 9.78
CA GLU A 528 15.14 -12.73 10.25
C GLU A 528 15.73 -11.88 11.38
N ARG A 529 15.67 -10.55 11.28
CA ARG A 529 16.17 -9.65 12.33
C ARG A 529 15.42 -9.83 13.65
N ARG A 530 14.11 -10.07 13.58
CA ARG A 530 13.29 -10.40 14.77
C ARG A 530 13.70 -11.74 15.37
N SER A 531 13.82 -12.78 14.55
CA SER A 531 14.25 -14.12 14.99
C SER A 531 15.63 -14.10 15.65
N GLN A 532 16.59 -13.35 15.08
CA GLN A 532 17.92 -13.19 15.69
C GLN A 532 17.88 -12.45 17.03
N SER A 533 17.00 -11.45 17.15
CA SER A 533 16.82 -10.71 18.40
C SER A 533 16.26 -11.59 19.51
N TYR A 534 15.35 -12.51 19.20
CA TYR A 534 14.85 -13.51 20.16
C TYR A 534 15.94 -14.49 20.60
N LEU A 535 16.69 -15.06 19.65
CA LEU A 535 17.78 -16.00 19.96
C LEU A 535 18.88 -15.36 20.83
N LYS A 536 19.21 -14.10 20.57
CA LYS A 536 20.18 -13.37 21.41
C LYS A 536 19.66 -13.21 22.84
N LYS A 537 18.38 -12.89 23.00
CA LYS A 537 17.75 -12.74 24.31
C LYS A 537 17.72 -14.07 25.07
N ASP A 538 17.44 -15.19 24.42
CA ASP A 538 17.43 -16.51 25.05
C ASP A 538 18.84 -16.95 25.47
N ASN A 539 19.85 -16.73 24.63
CA ASN A 539 21.26 -17.00 24.99
C ASN A 539 21.73 -16.13 26.16
N ASP A 540 21.36 -14.85 26.19
CA ASP A 540 21.67 -13.95 27.31
C ASP A 540 20.92 -14.35 28.61
N THR A 541 19.83 -15.13 28.49
CA THR A 541 19.04 -15.64 29.64
C THR A 541 19.52 -17.02 30.11
N LEU A 542 20.10 -17.83 29.22
CA LEU A 542 20.64 -19.17 29.51
C LEU A 542 22.10 -19.16 29.98
N LEU A 543 22.84 -18.08 29.74
CA LEU A 543 24.15 -17.88 30.36
C LEU A 543 23.92 -17.48 31.83
N PRO A 544 24.45 -18.24 32.83
CA PRO A 544 24.47 -17.74 34.19
C PRO A 544 25.18 -16.40 34.16
N GLN A 545 24.58 -15.38 34.79
CA GLN A 545 25.23 -14.09 34.96
C GLN A 545 26.66 -14.35 35.43
N PRO A 546 27.69 -13.73 34.81
CA PRO A 546 29.03 -13.86 35.33
C PRO A 546 28.94 -13.41 36.78
N LEU A 547 29.19 -14.37 37.70
CA LEU A 547 29.41 -14.11 39.11
C LEU A 547 30.22 -12.83 39.17
N VAL A 548 29.60 -11.78 39.69
CA VAL A 548 30.25 -10.51 40.01
C VAL A 548 31.33 -10.89 41.02
N PHE A 549 32.52 -11.20 40.51
CA PHE A 549 33.70 -11.40 41.31
C PHE A 549 33.94 -10.04 41.95
N MET A 550 33.73 -9.98 43.27
CA MET A 550 34.07 -8.82 44.07
C MET A 550 35.47 -8.36 43.67
N ARG A 551 35.52 -7.15 43.14
CA ARG A 551 36.75 -6.43 42.86
C ARG A 551 37.37 -6.06 44.21
N SER A 552 38.14 -6.97 44.77
CA SER A 552 39.10 -6.67 45.83
C SER A 552 40.18 -5.77 45.24
N GLN A 553 40.31 -4.57 45.80
CA GLN A 553 41.45 -3.69 45.61
C GLN A 553 42.73 -4.42 46.04
N HIS A 554 43.72 -4.53 45.17
CA HIS A 554 45.04 -3.92 45.35
C HIS A 554 46.00 -4.40 44.26
N ASP A 555 46.63 -3.41 43.62
CA ASP A 555 47.98 -3.40 43.03
C ASP A 555 48.34 -4.40 41.92
N SER A 556 49.30 -4.16 41.03
CA SER A 556 49.91 -3.02 40.37
C SER A 556 50.93 -3.68 39.40
N ILE A 557 51.46 -2.93 38.43
CA ILE A 557 52.77 -3.17 37.77
C ILE A 557 52.84 -3.91 36.40
N TYR A 558 52.98 -3.07 35.35
CA TYR A 558 53.99 -3.04 34.26
C TYR A 558 54.11 -4.14 33.16
N ILE A 559 53.89 -3.67 31.91
CA ILE A 559 54.82 -3.53 30.75
C ILE A 559 55.40 -4.78 30.00
N HIS A 560 55.06 -4.80 28.70
CA HIS A 560 55.81 -5.11 27.46
C HIS A 560 56.76 -6.32 27.26
N LEU A 561 56.58 -6.89 26.05
CA LEU A 561 57.56 -7.22 24.99
C LEU A 561 58.13 -8.65 24.85
N CYS A 562 57.92 -9.15 23.63
CA CYS A 562 58.82 -9.89 22.72
C CYS A 562 59.52 -11.21 23.12
N ARG A 563 59.13 -12.26 22.36
CA ARG A 563 59.92 -13.00 21.34
C ARG A 563 61.16 -13.81 21.76
N ARG A 564 61.23 -15.02 21.15
CA ARG A 564 62.35 -15.98 20.96
C ARG A 564 62.75 -16.80 22.18
N ASP A 565 63.28 -18.02 22.08
CA ASP A 565 63.43 -19.06 21.05
C ASP A 565 63.95 -20.31 21.81
N PHE A 566 63.64 -21.50 21.28
CA PHE A 566 64.46 -22.72 21.26
C PHE A 566 64.83 -23.58 22.50
N SER A 567 64.82 -24.89 22.19
CA SER A 567 65.48 -26.06 22.82
C SER A 567 64.78 -26.64 24.06
N GLY A 568 64.60 -27.95 24.24
CA GLY A 568 65.01 -29.15 23.50
C GLY A 568 64.99 -30.34 24.49
N GLY A 569 64.65 -31.56 24.04
CA GLY A 569 64.79 -32.84 24.77
C GLY A 569 63.46 -33.54 25.08
N SER A 570 63.07 -34.62 24.38
CA SER A 570 63.41 -36.06 24.62
C SER A 570 62.95 -36.56 26.00
N SER A 571 62.19 -37.64 26.23
CA SER A 571 61.67 -38.79 25.45
C SER A 571 60.57 -39.47 26.35
N PRO A 572 60.17 -40.77 26.24
CA PRO A 572 58.78 -41.15 25.90
C PRO A 572 58.06 -42.04 26.94
N ALA A 573 56.86 -42.48 26.57
CA ALA A 573 56.17 -43.74 26.94
C ALA A 573 54.90 -43.64 27.82
N GLU A 574 54.02 -44.63 27.57
CA GLU A 574 52.73 -44.98 28.22
C GLU A 574 51.52 -44.20 27.67
N GLY A 575 50.61 -44.74 26.85
CA GLY A 575 50.16 -46.12 26.72
C GLY A 575 48.89 -46.35 27.54
N ARG A 576 47.72 -45.87 27.07
CA ARG A 576 46.42 -46.31 27.61
C ARG A 576 45.35 -46.45 26.52
N THR A 577 44.84 -47.67 26.49
CA THR A 577 43.81 -48.29 25.65
C THR A 577 42.41 -47.75 25.95
N ILE A 578 41.61 -47.60 24.89
CA ILE A 578 40.17 -47.29 24.90
C ILE A 578 39.37 -48.60 24.83
N PRO A 579 38.34 -48.84 25.66
CA PRO A 579 37.40 -49.95 25.46
C PRO A 579 36.18 -49.57 24.59
N PRO A 580 35.57 -50.53 23.87
CA PRO A 580 34.44 -50.29 22.98
C PRO A 580 33.08 -50.26 23.70
N ARG A 581 32.10 -49.60 23.08
CA ARG A 581 30.68 -49.53 23.50
C ARG A 581 29.92 -50.84 23.23
N PRO A 582 28.90 -51.18 24.03
CA PRO A 582 27.94 -52.26 23.76
C PRO A 582 26.65 -51.72 23.08
N PRO A 583 25.74 -52.62 22.63
CA PRO A 583 24.96 -52.48 21.39
C PRO A 583 23.74 -51.56 21.46
#